data_AF-A0A1P8TMZ9-F1
#
_entry.id   AF-A0A1P8TMZ9-F1
#
_cell.length_a   1.000
_cell.length_b   1.000
_cell.length_c   1.000
_cell.angle_alpha   90.00
_cell.angle_beta   90.00
_cell.angle_gamma   90.00
#
_symmetry.space_group_name_H-M   'P 1'
#
loop_
_entity.id
_entity.type
_entity.pdbx_description
1 polymer ?
#
loop_
_entity_poly.entity_id
_entity_poly.type
_entity_poly.pdbx_seq_one_letter_code
_entity_poly.pdbx_strand_id
1 'polypeptide(L)'
;MPAHDPTTFQETEVHPTAPFTVHRSDDGRWYTVTGDCPACHGRTVFRVAHGVLGPLKGRWRRRDAEPEPLTGAIPVYCQCGYPHPERPPESPDAGCGAFWDVPVPPATPPGGAP
;
A
#
# COMPACT_ATOMS: atom_id res chain seq x y z
N MET A 1 10.86 18.73 -3.22
CA MET A 1 10.62 17.30 -3.50
C MET A 1 11.86 16.55 -3.07
N PRO A 2 11.77 15.47 -2.29
CA PRO A 2 12.94 14.64 -2.04
C PRO A 2 13.56 14.24 -3.37
N ALA A 3 14.89 14.30 -3.47
CA ALA A 3 15.59 13.88 -4.67
C ALA A 3 15.47 12.36 -4.80
N HIS A 4 15.11 11.88 -5.99
CA HIS A 4 15.14 10.46 -6.31
C HIS A 4 16.60 10.04 -6.57
N ASP A 5 17.04 8.97 -5.93
CA ASP A 5 18.38 8.44 -6.11
C ASP A 5 18.42 7.35 -7.19
N PRO A 6 19.42 7.38 -8.09
CA PRO A 6 19.59 6.35 -9.11
C PRO A 6 20.09 5.04 -8.48
N THR A 7 19.16 4.22 -8.01
CA THR A 7 19.41 2.89 -7.42
C THR A 7 19.33 1.80 -8.50
N THR A 8 20.14 0.73 -8.39
CA THR A 8 19.96 -0.48 -9.22
C THR A 8 18.71 -1.24 -8.77
N PHE A 9 18.00 -1.88 -9.71
CA PHE A 9 16.90 -2.77 -9.34
C PHE A 9 17.44 -3.94 -8.49
N GLN A 10 16.86 -4.16 -7.33
CA GLN A 10 17.13 -5.31 -6.48
C GLN A 10 15.91 -5.63 -5.62
N GLU A 11 15.40 -6.86 -5.72
CA GLU A 11 14.36 -7.33 -4.80
C GLU A 11 14.95 -7.46 -3.40
N THR A 12 14.54 -6.58 -2.48
CA THR A 12 15.08 -6.55 -1.12
C THR A 12 14.06 -5.98 -0.16
N GLU A 13 13.92 -6.64 0.99
CA GLU A 13 13.12 -6.14 2.09
C GLU A 13 13.86 -5.00 2.79
N VAL A 14 13.20 -3.88 3.02
CA VAL A 14 13.76 -2.73 3.72
C VAL A 14 12.87 -2.32 4.88
N HIS A 15 13.45 -1.65 5.88
CA HIS A 15 12.71 -1.11 7.02
C HIS A 15 12.52 0.39 6.85
N PRO A 16 11.27 0.88 6.75
CA PRO A 16 11.01 2.30 6.56
C PRO A 16 11.35 3.09 7.83
N THR A 17 12.12 4.16 7.69
CA THR A 17 12.42 5.11 8.78
C THR A 17 11.53 6.35 8.75
N ALA A 18 10.96 6.67 7.59
CA ALA A 18 10.00 7.74 7.39
C ALA A 18 8.55 7.22 7.48
N PRO A 19 7.60 8.05 7.96
CA PRO A 19 6.20 7.65 8.05
C PRO A 19 5.53 7.57 6.68
N PHE A 20 4.50 6.73 6.59
CA PHE A 20 3.62 6.60 5.44
C PHE A 20 2.21 7.08 5.78
N THR A 21 1.52 7.63 4.79
CA THR A 21 0.09 7.93 4.89
C THR A 21 -0.71 6.75 4.35
N VAL A 22 -1.61 6.21 5.17
CA VAL A 22 -2.56 5.18 4.76
C VAL A 22 -3.96 5.77 4.76
N HIS A 23 -4.59 5.78 3.58
CA HIS A 23 -5.95 6.25 3.39
C HIS A 23 -6.86 5.09 3.02
N ARG A 24 -7.93 4.90 3.79
CA ARG A 24 -9.00 3.94 3.48
C ARG A 24 -10.09 4.66 2.69
N SER A 25 -10.57 4.07 1.59
CA SER A 25 -11.69 4.63 0.83
C SER A 25 -12.98 4.64 1.64
N ASP A 26 -13.91 5.52 1.29
CA ASP A 26 -15.21 5.66 1.96
C ASP A 26 -16.05 4.37 1.91
N ASP A 27 -15.92 3.58 0.85
CA ASP A 27 -16.58 2.28 0.71
C ASP A 27 -15.85 1.14 1.44
N GLY A 28 -14.71 1.42 2.08
CA GLY A 28 -13.88 0.47 2.81
C GLY A 28 -13.19 -0.58 1.93
N ARG A 29 -13.30 -0.49 0.60
CA ARG A 29 -12.83 -1.53 -0.34
C ARG A 29 -11.42 -1.28 -0.85
N TRP A 30 -10.82 -0.13 -0.54
CA TRP A 30 -9.48 0.22 -0.98
C TRP A 30 -8.66 0.84 0.14
N TYR A 31 -7.37 0.49 0.16
CA TYR A 31 -6.35 1.20 0.90
C TYR A 31 -5.35 1.81 -0.07
N THR A 32 -5.05 3.09 0.14
CA THR A 32 -3.99 3.80 -0.59
C THR A 32 -2.89 4.14 0.39
N VAL A 33 -1.70 3.58 0.17
CA VAL A 33 -0.49 3.89 0.93
C VAL A 33 0.34 4.87 0.11
N THR A 34 0.76 5.97 0.72
CA THR A 34 1.55 7.02 0.07
C THR A 34 2.76 7.36 0.93
N GLY A 35 3.93 7.46 0.31
CA GLY A 35 5.17 7.86 0.97
C GLY A 35 6.35 7.75 0.01
N ASP A 36 7.56 7.92 0.52
CA ASP A 36 8.78 7.83 -0.28
C ASP A 36 9.46 6.48 -0.06
N CYS A 37 9.98 5.87 -1.13
CA CYS A 37 10.70 4.61 -1.04
C CYS A 37 11.92 4.75 -0.12
N PRO A 38 12.13 3.87 0.87
CA PRO A 38 13.29 3.94 1.76
C PRO A 38 14.65 3.74 1.05
N ALA A 39 14.65 3.16 -0.15
CA ALA A 39 15.86 2.84 -0.91
C ALA A 39 16.21 3.89 -1.98
N CYS A 40 15.26 4.28 -2.83
CA CYS A 40 15.52 5.23 -3.93
C CYS A 40 14.92 6.61 -3.70
N HIS A 41 14.23 6.84 -2.58
CA HIS A 41 13.57 8.11 -2.23
C HIS A 41 12.51 8.60 -3.22
N GLY A 42 12.17 7.78 -4.23
CA GLY A 42 11.07 8.05 -5.14
C GLY A 42 9.72 7.95 -4.44
N ARG A 43 8.82 8.89 -4.77
CA ARG A 43 7.44 8.87 -4.31
C ARG A 43 6.73 7.61 -4.81
N THR A 44 6.14 6.84 -3.90
CA THR A 44 5.33 5.66 -4.21
C THR A 44 3.87 5.89 -3.81
N VAL A 45 2.95 5.36 -4.62
CA VAL A 45 1.51 5.31 -4.33
C VAL A 45 1.05 3.89 -4.58
N PHE A 46 0.78 3.17 -3.49
CA PHE A 46 0.38 1.78 -3.51
C PHE A 46 -1.11 1.64 -3.25
N ARG A 47 -1.84 0.91 -4.10
CA ARG A 47 -3.29 0.69 -3.94
C ARG A 47 -3.58 -0.79 -3.82
N VAL A 48 -4.26 -1.18 -2.74
CA VAL A 48 -4.69 -2.56 -2.50
C VAL A 48 -6.19 -2.61 -2.30
N ALA A 49 -6.84 -3.57 -2.96
CA ALA A 49 -8.26 -3.85 -2.80
C ALA A 49 -8.48 -4.75 -1.57
N HIS A 50 -9.53 -4.50 -0.81
CA HIS A 50 -9.89 -5.25 0.39
C HIS A 50 -11.39 -5.62 0.38
N GLY A 51 -11.72 -6.82 0.88
CA GLY A 51 -13.12 -7.25 1.01
C GLY A 51 -13.90 -7.42 -0.31
N VAL A 52 -13.22 -7.53 -1.46
CA VAL A 52 -13.83 -7.55 -2.80
C VAL A 52 -14.81 -8.72 -3.00
N LEU A 53 -14.54 -9.89 -2.40
CA LEU A 53 -15.32 -11.11 -2.65
C LEU A 53 -16.59 -11.24 -1.80
N GLY A 54 -16.83 -10.36 -0.83
CA GLY A 54 -17.97 -10.48 0.10
C GLY A 54 -18.03 -11.84 0.83
N PRO A 55 -19.01 -12.05 1.72
CA PRO A 55 -19.15 -13.34 2.40
C PRO A 55 -19.61 -14.44 1.42
N LEU A 56 -18.75 -15.45 1.17
CA LEU A 56 -18.95 -16.50 0.15
C LEU A 56 -20.03 -17.55 0.48
N LYS A 57 -20.68 -17.50 1.65
CA LYS A 57 -21.71 -18.48 2.04
C LYS A 57 -22.86 -17.85 2.83
N GLY A 58 -24.03 -17.78 2.19
CA GLY A 58 -25.30 -18.09 2.88
C GLY A 58 -26.15 -16.96 3.45
N ARG A 59 -25.84 -15.67 3.26
CA ARG A 59 -26.78 -14.59 3.63
C ARG A 59 -26.77 -13.46 2.62
N TRP A 60 -27.78 -13.43 1.76
CA TRP A 60 -28.11 -12.43 0.74
C TRP A 60 -28.30 -10.97 1.25
N ARG A 61 -27.81 -10.62 2.45
CA ARG A 61 -28.08 -9.32 3.09
C ARG A 61 -26.87 -8.38 3.20
N ARG A 62 -25.69 -8.71 2.67
CA ARG A 62 -24.47 -7.89 2.88
C ARG A 62 -23.56 -7.72 1.67
N ARG A 63 -24.10 -7.75 0.44
CA ARG A 63 -23.28 -7.40 -0.74
C ARG A 63 -22.82 -5.94 -0.69
N ASP A 64 -23.65 -5.08 -0.08
CA ASP A 64 -23.41 -3.64 0.08
C ASP A 64 -22.86 -3.27 1.46
N ALA A 65 -22.55 -4.24 2.31
CA ALA A 65 -21.93 -3.94 3.59
C ALA A 65 -20.46 -3.54 3.36
N GLU A 66 -20.04 -2.47 4.02
CA GLU A 66 -18.65 -2.06 4.09
C GLU A 66 -17.79 -3.19 4.68
N PRO A 67 -16.63 -3.53 4.08
CA PRO A 67 -15.74 -4.54 4.63
C PRO A 67 -15.17 -4.13 6.00
N GLU A 68 -15.02 -5.09 6.90
CA GLU A 68 -14.27 -4.90 8.15
C GLU A 68 -12.88 -4.33 7.84
N PRO A 69 -12.37 -3.35 8.62
CA PRO A 69 -11.06 -2.77 8.38
C PRO A 69 -9.95 -3.82 8.41
N LEU A 70 -8.97 -3.67 7.51
CA LEU A 70 -7.72 -4.43 7.54
C LEU A 70 -6.98 -4.17 8.86
N THR A 71 -6.36 -5.21 9.41
CA THR A 71 -5.52 -5.15 10.61
C THR A 71 -4.10 -5.60 10.29
N GLY A 72 -3.11 -5.13 11.05
CA GLY A 72 -1.71 -5.50 10.84
C GLY A 72 -1.00 -4.54 9.91
N ALA A 73 -0.41 -5.04 8.82
CA ALA A 73 0.36 -4.25 7.87
C ALA A 73 -0.05 -4.54 6.41
N ILE A 74 0.19 -3.56 5.53
CA ILE A 74 0.08 -3.69 4.08
C ILE A 74 1.50 -3.90 3.53
N PRO A 75 1.77 -5.02 2.83
CA PRO A 75 3.03 -5.18 2.11
C PRO A 75 3.03 -4.24 0.90
N VAL A 76 4.04 -3.38 0.83
CA VAL A 76 4.22 -2.38 -0.22
C VAL A 76 5.50 -2.70 -0.98
N TYR A 77 5.46 -2.58 -2.31
CA TYR A 77 6.65 -2.54 -3.14
C TYR A 77 6.85 -1.14 -3.72
N CYS A 78 8.10 -0.81 -4.06
CA CYS A 78 8.40 0.46 -4.73
C CYS A 78 7.70 0.52 -6.09
N GLN A 79 6.88 1.54 -6.32
CA GLN A 79 6.20 1.85 -7.58
C GLN A 79 6.51 3.29 -8.03
N CYS A 80 7.76 3.73 -7.86
CA CYS A 80 8.15 5.13 -8.13
C CYS A 80 8.06 5.53 -9.61
N GLY A 81 7.97 4.56 -10.53
CA GLY A 81 7.86 4.78 -11.98
C GLY A 81 9.15 5.26 -12.66
N TYR A 82 10.25 5.43 -11.92
CA TYR A 82 11.54 5.78 -12.50
C TYR A 82 12.21 4.56 -13.15
N PRO A 83 12.97 4.76 -14.24
CA PRO A 83 13.77 3.68 -14.82
C PRO A 83 14.92 3.32 -13.89
N HIS A 84 15.05 2.03 -13.55
CA HIS A 84 16.15 1.48 -12.79
C HIS A 84 16.95 0.50 -13.66
N PRO A 85 18.31 0.50 -13.58
CA PRO A 85 19.14 -0.50 -14.24
C PRO A 85 18.76 -1.92 -13.82
N GLU A 86 18.80 -2.85 -14.76
CA GLU A 86 18.50 -4.28 -14.56
C GLU A 86 17.06 -4.60 -14.15
N ARG A 87 16.14 -3.62 -14.20
CA ARG A 87 14.72 -3.89 -13.97
C ARG A 87 14.16 -4.87 -15.02
N PRO A 88 13.53 -5.98 -14.60
CA PRO A 88 12.94 -6.94 -15.53
C PRO A 88 11.84 -6.31 -16.41
N PRO A 89 11.80 -6.60 -17.72
CA PRO A 89 10.80 -6.04 -18.63
C PRO A 89 9.36 -6.51 -18.32
N GLU A 90 9.20 -7.66 -17.67
CA GLU A 90 7.91 -8.21 -17.26
C GLU A 90 7.23 -7.46 -16.10
N SER A 91 7.97 -6.58 -15.40
CA SER A 91 7.50 -5.82 -14.24
C SER A 91 7.63 -4.31 -14.46
N PRO A 92 6.93 -3.73 -15.45
CA PRO A 92 7.06 -2.31 -15.78
C PRO A 92 6.61 -1.38 -14.64
N ASP A 93 5.73 -1.88 -13.77
CA ASP A 93 5.19 -1.17 -12.61
C ASP A 93 6.12 -1.23 -11.38
N ALA A 94 7.19 -2.04 -11.44
CA ALA A 94 8.19 -2.09 -10.38
C ALA A 94 9.14 -0.89 -10.46
N GLY A 95 9.38 -0.27 -9.30
CA GLY A 95 10.44 0.72 -9.09
C GLY A 95 11.79 0.03 -8.90
N CYS A 96 12.49 0.34 -7.81
CA CYS A 96 13.82 -0.21 -7.54
C CYS A 96 13.83 -1.65 -7.00
N GLY A 97 12.69 -2.33 -6.87
CA GLY A 97 12.59 -3.70 -6.32
C GLY A 97 12.49 -3.78 -4.78
N ALA A 98 12.70 -2.67 -4.06
CA ALA A 98 12.53 -2.65 -2.61
C ALA A 98 11.06 -2.90 -2.20
N PHE A 99 10.86 -3.68 -1.13
CA PHE A 99 9.55 -3.90 -0.51
C PHE A 99 9.62 -3.80 1.02
N TRP A 100 8.50 -3.46 1.66
CA TRP A 100 8.40 -3.24 3.10
C TRP A 100 6.95 -3.32 3.59
N ASP A 101 6.78 -3.48 4.89
CA ASP A 101 5.46 -3.46 5.55
C ASP A 101 5.11 -2.05 6.05
N VAL A 102 3.87 -1.62 5.78
CA VAL A 102 3.31 -0.37 6.32
C VAL A 102 2.18 -0.70 7.29
N PRO A 103 2.27 -0.32 8.58
CA PRO A 103 1.21 -0.56 9.55
C PRO A 103 -0.11 0.09 9.12
N VAL A 104 -1.22 -0.65 9.25
CA VAL A 104 -2.56 -0.12 9.04
C VAL A 104 -2.97 0.65 10.30
N PRO A 105 -3.38 1.93 10.19
CA PRO A 105 -3.89 2.67 11.33
C PRO A 105 -5.08 1.95 11.96
N PRO A 106 -5.22 1.97 13.30
CA PRO A 106 -6.40 1.41 13.95
C PRO A 106 -7.65 2.12 13.41
N ALA A 107 -8.71 1.35 13.16
CA ALA A 107 -9.98 1.92 12.78
C ALA A 107 -10.47 2.84 13.89
N THR A 108 -10.70 4.12 13.59
CA THR A 108 -11.41 5.00 14.52
C THR A 108 -12.86 4.51 14.58
N PRO A 109 -13.37 4.08 15.75
CA PRO A 109 -14.76 3.68 15.84
C PRO A 109 -15.66 4.89 15.53
N PRO A 110 -16.75 4.71 14.78
CA PRO A 110 -17.71 5.79 14.58
C PRO A 110 -18.39 6.12 15.92
N GLY A 111 -18.09 7.29 16.50
CA GLY A 111 -18.84 7.82 17.65
C GLY A 111 -18.07 8.31 18.87
N GLY A 112 -16.73 8.40 18.83
CA GLY A 112 -15.97 9.03 19.92
C GLY A 112 -16.01 10.55 19.87
N ALA A 113 -17.07 11.17 20.38
CA ALA A 113 -17.04 12.58 20.79
C ALA A 113 -16.37 12.70 22.18
N PRO A 114 -15.66 13.80 22.48
CA PRO A 114 -15.12 14.06 23.82
C PRO A 114 -16.21 14.25 24.87
#